data_AF-A0A2V8U375-F1
#
_entry.id   AF-A0A2V8U375-F1
#
_cell.length_a   1.000
_cell.length_b   1.000
_cell.length_c   1.000
_cell.angle_alpha   90.00
_cell.angle_beta   90.00
_cell.angle_gamma   90.00
#
_symmetry.space_group_name_H-M   'P 1'
#
loop_
_entity.id
_entity.type
_entity.pdbx_description
1 polymer ?
#
loop_
_entity_poly.entity_id
_entity_poly.type
_entity_poly.pdbx_seq_one_letter_code
_entity_poly.pdbx_strand_id
1 'polypeptide(L)'
;FALLQEFGDAEIATLIAPRALVVEYSQAPEITNPRGDLKTPGFQSVRTEFDRIATLTARGFQPALLVSGRGGTPVGPGSPEAVEWFARQFGVERMKPLSGRIPSDRRKSFNPDGRQERQVKALERCVQSLIRASESARQQFFLYKVMPELADETWSMQLRHKTFPPDRFIEGAKWYRRYFREEVLGVFDEPALGPNPRTRRIYDNPGWAGYEVVLDVWPEVFAWGILLLPKDLKPGERRPVVVCQHGRNSVPRDVIEGDVPYYHNFAARLADQGFITFAPHNLYRGEDRYRWLCRKANGVKATLFSFIAAQHEQILRWLATLPMVDSSRIAFYGLSYGGETAVRVPTVLEGYALSICSGDFNTWTEKVAATDQRFSFMYTIEWEMPYWNMGSTFDYAEMAYLMVPRPFMVERGHNDRVGRDQWVAHQYAKVRWLYAQLGLDGKTEIEFFNGGHTINGAGTFRFLHQHLNWPPRD
;
A
#
# COMPACT_ATOMS: atom_id res chain seq x y z
N PHE A 1 -3.15 10.31 -6.21
CA PHE A 1 -4.06 9.18 -5.96
C PHE A 1 -5.46 9.66 -6.29
N ALA A 2 -6.36 8.80 -6.77
CA ALA A 2 -7.77 9.13 -7.07
C ALA A 2 -8.03 10.25 -8.10
N LEU A 3 -7.04 10.64 -8.91
CA LEU A 3 -7.17 11.78 -9.84
C LEU A 3 -8.28 11.61 -10.88
N LEU A 4 -8.62 10.38 -11.26
CA LEU A 4 -9.68 10.11 -12.25
C LEU A 4 -11.04 9.85 -11.59
N GLN A 5 -11.10 9.86 -10.26
CA GLN A 5 -12.32 9.57 -9.51
C GLN A 5 -12.84 10.80 -8.76
N GLU A 6 -11.94 11.63 -8.20
CA GLU A 6 -12.30 12.71 -7.28
C GLU A 6 -12.29 14.10 -7.93
N PHE A 7 -11.43 14.36 -8.93
CA PHE A 7 -11.25 15.70 -9.48
C PHE A 7 -11.05 15.70 -11.01
N GLY A 8 -11.84 16.46 -11.75
CA GLY A 8 -11.57 16.80 -13.15
C GLY A 8 -10.77 18.09 -13.30
N ASP A 9 -10.56 18.52 -14.54
CA ASP A 9 -9.86 19.77 -14.84
C ASP A 9 -10.63 20.98 -14.26
N ALA A 10 -11.98 20.92 -14.29
CA ALA A 10 -12.84 21.94 -13.72
C ALA A 10 -12.63 22.10 -12.21
N GLU A 11 -12.66 20.99 -11.45
CA GLU A 11 -12.45 21.01 -10.00
C GLU A 11 -11.06 21.55 -9.64
N ILE A 12 -10.01 21.13 -10.35
CA ILE A 12 -8.65 21.63 -10.13
C ILE A 12 -8.58 23.13 -10.42
N ALA A 13 -9.20 23.59 -11.50
CA ALA A 13 -9.26 25.00 -11.87
C ALA A 13 -9.97 25.87 -10.81
N THR A 14 -10.92 25.31 -10.05
CA THR A 14 -11.59 26.05 -8.96
C THR A 14 -10.69 26.35 -7.77
N LEU A 15 -9.57 25.63 -7.59
CA LEU A 15 -8.68 25.79 -6.43
C LEU A 15 -7.97 27.15 -6.35
N ILE A 16 -7.96 27.92 -7.45
CA ILE A 16 -7.42 29.27 -7.47
C ILE A 16 -8.49 30.37 -7.28
N ALA A 17 -9.77 30.01 -7.20
CA ALA A 17 -10.85 30.98 -7.03
C ALA A 17 -10.66 31.83 -5.75
N PRO A 18 -11.06 33.13 -5.76
CA PRO A 18 -11.69 33.87 -6.85
C PRO A 18 -10.71 34.45 -7.88
N ARG A 19 -9.43 34.04 -7.87
CA ARG A 19 -8.43 34.60 -8.80
C ARG A 19 -8.79 34.25 -10.23
N ALA A 20 -8.55 35.22 -11.10
CA ALA A 20 -8.82 35.14 -12.52
C ALA A 20 -8.06 33.97 -13.18
N LEU A 21 -8.74 33.23 -14.06
CA LEU A 21 -8.21 32.07 -14.78
C LEU A 21 -8.21 32.32 -16.29
N VAL A 22 -7.07 32.06 -16.95
CA VAL A 22 -7.00 31.96 -18.41
C VAL A 22 -6.66 30.54 -18.78
N VAL A 23 -7.51 29.91 -19.58
CA VAL A 23 -7.24 28.62 -20.21
C VAL A 23 -7.01 28.88 -21.69
N GLU A 24 -5.88 28.43 -22.20
CA GLU A 24 -5.52 28.60 -23.60
C GLU A 24 -5.47 27.24 -24.29
N TYR A 25 -6.31 27.04 -25.30
CA TYR A 25 -6.32 25.81 -26.06
C TYR A 25 -5.09 25.74 -26.96
N SER A 26 -4.11 24.94 -26.53
CA SER A 26 -2.79 24.81 -27.15
C SER A 26 -2.53 23.39 -27.62
N GLN A 27 -1.71 23.26 -28.67
CA GLN A 27 -1.26 21.96 -29.14
C GLN A 27 -0.30 21.34 -28.11
N ALA A 28 -0.64 20.17 -27.60
CA ALA A 28 0.24 19.34 -26.77
C ALA A 28 1.14 18.46 -27.66
N PRO A 29 2.32 18.06 -27.19
CA PRO A 29 3.15 17.07 -27.88
C PRO A 29 2.35 15.78 -28.13
N GLU A 30 2.47 15.23 -29.34
CA GLU A 30 1.91 13.92 -29.68
C GLU A 30 2.91 12.82 -29.31
N ILE A 31 2.57 12.06 -28.28
CA ILE A 31 3.38 10.93 -27.79
C ILE A 31 2.47 9.72 -27.73
N THR A 32 2.81 8.66 -28.47
CA THR A 32 2.15 7.35 -28.36
C THR A 32 3.15 6.33 -27.87
N ASN A 33 2.86 5.68 -26.75
CA ASN A 33 3.71 4.62 -26.20
C ASN A 33 2.89 3.60 -25.38
N PRO A 34 3.44 2.42 -25.03
CA PRO A 34 2.71 1.39 -24.29
C PRO A 34 2.23 1.79 -22.88
N ARG A 35 2.73 2.91 -22.34
CA ARG A 35 2.40 3.43 -21.01
C ARG A 35 1.28 4.47 -21.05
N GLY A 36 0.89 4.93 -22.25
CA GLY A 36 -0.21 5.85 -22.47
C GLY A 36 0.09 6.81 -23.62
N ASP A 37 -0.98 7.43 -24.13
CA ASP A 37 -0.91 8.44 -25.17
C ASP A 37 -1.02 9.85 -24.55
N LEU A 38 -0.15 10.76 -24.97
CA LEU A 38 -0.34 12.20 -24.80
C LEU A 38 -0.75 12.78 -26.15
N LYS A 39 -1.95 13.36 -26.21
CA LYS A 39 -2.50 14.01 -27.40
C LYS A 39 -3.19 15.29 -26.99
N THR A 40 -3.33 16.22 -27.92
CA THR A 40 -4.15 17.41 -27.70
C THR A 40 -5.62 16.95 -27.54
N PRO A 41 -6.27 17.22 -26.40
CA PRO A 41 -7.67 16.86 -26.21
C PRO A 41 -8.55 17.59 -27.22
N GLY A 42 -9.66 16.99 -27.65
CA GLY A 42 -10.59 17.67 -28.55
C GLY A 42 -11.14 18.95 -27.91
N PHE A 43 -11.20 20.05 -28.66
CA PHE A 43 -11.61 21.35 -28.15
C PHE A 43 -12.95 21.33 -27.39
N GLN A 44 -13.93 20.55 -27.87
CA GLN A 44 -15.22 20.45 -27.21
C GLN A 44 -15.11 19.87 -25.80
N SER A 45 -14.22 18.90 -25.57
CA SER A 45 -13.95 18.35 -24.23
C SER A 45 -13.38 19.42 -23.30
N VAL A 46 -12.43 20.22 -23.79
CA VAL A 46 -11.83 21.33 -23.03
C VAL A 46 -12.87 22.38 -22.68
N ARG A 47 -13.73 22.75 -23.64
CA ARG A 47 -14.82 23.70 -23.43
C ARG A 47 -15.82 23.19 -22.40
N THR A 48 -16.19 21.90 -22.46
CA THR A 48 -17.09 21.30 -21.47
C THR A 48 -16.52 21.38 -20.05
N GLU A 49 -15.25 21.05 -19.85
CA GLU A 49 -14.61 21.20 -18.53
C GLU A 49 -14.51 22.66 -18.10
N PHE A 50 -14.17 23.57 -19.01
CA PHE A 50 -14.12 25.00 -18.72
C PHE A 50 -15.48 25.56 -18.27
N ASP A 51 -16.56 25.20 -18.96
CA ASP A 51 -17.91 25.67 -18.65
C ASP A 51 -18.38 25.17 -17.27
N ARG A 52 -17.93 23.98 -16.83
CA ARG A 52 -18.21 23.44 -15.48
C ARG A 52 -17.64 24.30 -14.35
N ILE A 53 -16.59 25.08 -14.58
CA ILE A 53 -16.01 25.94 -13.53
C ILE A 53 -17.07 26.89 -12.93
N ALA A 54 -17.95 27.44 -13.79
CA ALA A 54 -19.01 28.34 -13.37
C ALA A 54 -20.13 27.65 -12.57
N THR A 55 -20.31 26.33 -12.75
CA THR A 55 -21.29 25.55 -11.97
C THR A 55 -20.75 25.20 -10.59
N LEU A 56 -19.42 25.06 -10.44
CA LEU A 56 -18.75 24.72 -9.19
C LEU A 56 -18.49 25.93 -8.28
N THR A 57 -18.21 27.11 -8.84
CA THR A 57 -17.81 28.31 -8.08
C THR A 57 -18.93 29.34 -7.90
N ALA A 58 -20.12 29.06 -8.43
CA ALA A 58 -21.19 30.03 -8.71
C ALA A 58 -20.83 31.03 -9.81
N ARG A 59 -21.80 31.32 -10.69
CA ARG A 59 -21.59 32.13 -11.89
C ARG A 59 -21.11 33.54 -11.53
N GLY A 60 -19.94 33.92 -12.07
CA GLY A 60 -19.34 35.25 -11.89
C GLY A 60 -18.45 35.40 -10.65
N PHE A 61 -18.32 34.37 -9.81
CA PHE A 61 -17.41 34.41 -8.66
C PHE A 61 -15.93 34.41 -9.06
N GLN A 62 -15.59 33.63 -10.09
CA GLN A 62 -14.25 33.55 -10.66
C GLN A 62 -14.26 34.09 -12.09
N PRO A 63 -13.54 35.18 -12.39
CA PRO A 63 -13.31 35.59 -13.77
C PRO A 63 -12.55 34.49 -14.51
N ALA A 64 -13.08 34.02 -15.64
CA ALA A 64 -12.44 32.97 -16.43
C ALA A 64 -12.54 33.28 -17.92
N LEU A 65 -11.48 33.01 -18.68
CA LEU A 65 -11.44 33.11 -20.14
C LEU A 65 -10.88 31.81 -20.75
N LEU A 66 -11.59 31.26 -21.74
CA LEU A 66 -11.10 30.20 -22.62
C LEU A 66 -10.72 30.79 -23.98
N VAL A 67 -9.45 30.72 -24.35
CA VAL A 67 -8.93 31.21 -25.63
C VAL A 67 -8.76 30.06 -26.61
N SER A 68 -9.25 30.25 -27.83
CA SER A 68 -9.13 29.28 -28.93
C SER A 68 -9.22 29.97 -30.29
N GLY A 69 -8.70 29.32 -31.32
CA GLY A 69 -8.71 29.82 -32.69
C GLY A 69 -10.07 29.59 -33.36
N ARG A 70 -10.19 30.09 -34.59
CA ARG A 70 -11.43 29.92 -35.38
C ARG A 70 -11.78 28.45 -35.50
N GLY A 71 -13.03 28.11 -35.21
CA GLY A 71 -13.51 26.72 -35.24
C GLY A 71 -12.96 25.83 -34.14
N GLY A 72 -12.43 26.39 -33.03
CA GLY A 72 -11.84 25.60 -31.95
C GLY A 72 -10.47 25.04 -32.29
N THR A 73 -9.70 25.76 -33.11
CA THR A 73 -8.32 25.39 -33.45
C THR A 73 -7.36 25.80 -32.33
N PRO A 74 -6.25 25.07 -32.09
CA PRO A 74 -5.25 25.50 -31.12
C PRO A 74 -4.59 26.83 -31.53
N VAL A 75 -4.32 27.70 -30.56
CA VAL A 75 -3.64 29.00 -30.79
C VAL A 75 -2.17 29.01 -30.33
N GLY A 76 -1.75 27.97 -29.63
CA GLY A 76 -0.41 27.80 -29.08
C GLY A 76 -0.19 28.58 -27.78
N PRO A 77 0.89 28.26 -27.03
CA PRO A 77 1.18 28.88 -25.75
C PRO A 77 1.51 30.37 -25.91
N GLY A 78 0.85 31.24 -25.16
CA GLY A 78 1.13 32.67 -25.10
C GLY A 78 0.52 33.48 -26.26
N SER A 79 -0.68 33.12 -26.71
CA SER A 79 -1.42 33.89 -27.69
C SER A 79 -1.67 35.33 -27.22
N PRO A 80 -1.74 36.32 -28.14
CA PRO A 80 -1.95 37.72 -27.77
C PRO A 80 -3.20 37.95 -26.91
N GLU A 81 -4.30 37.25 -27.21
CA GLU A 81 -5.57 37.36 -26.48
C GLU A 81 -5.43 36.87 -25.02
N ALA A 82 -4.82 35.70 -24.81
CA ALA A 82 -4.60 35.15 -23.48
C ALA A 82 -3.70 36.05 -22.63
N VAL A 83 -2.59 36.53 -23.21
CA VAL A 83 -1.63 37.41 -22.54
C VAL A 83 -2.24 38.76 -22.22
N GLU A 84 -3.01 39.34 -23.15
CA GLU A 84 -3.68 40.62 -22.92
C GLU A 84 -4.72 40.51 -21.80
N TRP A 85 -5.53 39.45 -21.79
CA TRP A 85 -6.51 39.26 -20.72
C TRP A 85 -5.84 39.03 -19.37
N PHE A 86 -4.78 38.21 -19.33
CA PHE A 86 -3.98 38.00 -18.13
C PHE A 86 -3.42 39.33 -17.61
N ALA A 87 -2.84 40.15 -18.49
CA ALA A 87 -2.29 41.45 -18.13
C ALA A 87 -3.35 42.43 -17.59
N ARG A 88 -4.57 42.41 -18.14
CA ARG A 88 -5.70 43.22 -17.64
C ARG A 88 -6.05 42.90 -16.19
N GLN A 89 -5.82 41.66 -15.72
CA GLN A 89 -6.04 41.29 -14.31
C GLN A 89 -5.08 42.00 -13.36
N PHE A 90 -3.96 42.54 -13.87
CA PHE A 90 -3.00 43.36 -13.13
C PHE A 90 -3.21 44.87 -13.35
N GLY A 91 -4.33 45.28 -13.99
CA GLY A 91 -4.61 46.68 -14.31
C GLY A 91 -3.89 47.21 -15.55
N VAL A 92 -3.32 46.33 -16.39
CA VAL A 92 -2.72 46.74 -17.67
C VAL A 92 -3.82 46.88 -18.73
N GLU A 93 -4.25 48.11 -18.99
CA GLU A 93 -5.33 48.38 -19.96
C GLU A 93 -4.93 48.05 -21.40
N ARG A 94 -3.65 48.29 -21.75
CA ARG A 94 -3.13 48.06 -23.10
C ARG A 94 -1.70 47.54 -23.06
N MET A 95 -1.49 46.35 -23.63
CA MET A 95 -0.15 45.79 -23.81
C MET A 95 0.60 46.58 -24.90
N LYS A 96 1.88 46.87 -24.64
CA LYS A 96 2.77 47.43 -25.67
C LYS A 96 3.14 46.33 -26.68
N PRO A 97 3.47 46.69 -27.93
CA PRO A 97 3.99 45.73 -28.90
C PRO A 97 5.18 44.95 -28.32
N LEU A 98 5.26 43.66 -28.67
CA LEU A 98 6.38 42.80 -28.28
C LEU A 98 7.70 43.44 -28.73
N SER A 99 8.62 43.59 -27.79
CA SER A 99 9.97 44.05 -28.11
C SER A 99 10.80 42.89 -28.64
N GLY A 100 11.65 43.13 -29.64
CA GLY A 100 12.70 42.18 -30.04
C GLY A 100 13.83 42.03 -29.02
N ARG A 101 13.80 42.79 -27.91
CA ARG A 101 14.79 42.71 -26.83
C ARG A 101 14.40 41.63 -25.83
N ILE A 102 15.19 40.56 -25.77
CA ILE A 102 15.02 39.50 -24.77
C ILE A 102 15.37 40.05 -23.38
N PRO A 103 14.50 39.89 -22.36
CA PRO A 103 14.84 40.25 -20.99
C PRO A 103 16.10 39.53 -20.54
N SER A 104 17.06 40.28 -19.97
CA SER A 104 18.23 39.74 -19.30
C SER A 104 18.15 40.03 -17.81
N ASP A 105 18.59 39.09 -16.98
CA ASP A 105 18.72 39.33 -15.55
C ASP A 105 19.87 40.32 -15.30
N ARG A 106 19.53 41.50 -14.78
CA ARG A 106 20.51 42.56 -14.48
C ARG A 106 20.96 42.56 -13.02
N ARG A 107 20.43 41.66 -12.19
CA ARG A 107 20.75 41.60 -10.76
C ARG A 107 22.16 41.03 -10.57
N LYS A 108 23.11 41.87 -10.19
CA LYS A 108 24.53 41.48 -10.02
C LYS A 108 24.76 40.50 -8.86
N SER A 109 23.97 40.60 -7.79
CA SER A 109 24.13 39.79 -6.58
C SER A 109 23.13 38.62 -6.49
N PHE A 110 22.32 38.40 -7.53
CA PHE A 110 21.35 37.32 -7.54
C PHE A 110 21.98 36.05 -8.08
N ASN A 111 22.08 35.02 -7.24
CA ASN A 111 22.47 33.68 -7.65
C ASN A 111 21.21 32.81 -7.83
N PRO A 112 20.76 32.53 -9.06
CA PRO A 112 19.60 31.68 -9.32
C PRO A 112 19.79 30.26 -8.75
N ASP A 113 20.98 29.69 -8.93
CA ASP A 113 21.31 28.33 -8.47
C ASP A 113 21.27 28.26 -6.94
N GLY A 114 21.87 29.24 -6.27
CA GLY A 114 21.84 29.34 -4.81
C GLY A 114 20.42 29.57 -4.25
N ARG A 115 19.55 30.27 -4.98
CA ARG A 115 18.12 30.38 -4.61
C ARG A 115 17.42 29.03 -4.76
N GLN A 116 17.62 28.34 -5.89
CA GLN A 116 17.01 27.03 -6.14
C GLN A 116 17.46 26.02 -5.08
N GLU A 117 18.75 25.96 -4.74
CA GLU A 117 19.27 25.10 -3.69
C GLU A 117 18.58 25.36 -2.34
N ARG A 118 18.47 26.64 -1.92
CA ARG A 118 17.77 26.99 -0.67
C ARG A 118 16.30 26.59 -0.69
N GLN A 119 15.62 26.72 -1.84
CA GLN A 119 14.22 26.32 -1.99
C GLN A 119 14.05 24.81 -1.88
N VAL A 120 14.88 24.03 -2.59
CA VAL A 120 14.86 22.57 -2.50
C VAL A 120 15.17 22.11 -1.07
N LYS A 121 16.18 22.71 -0.42
CA LYS A 121 16.49 22.42 0.98
C LYS A 121 15.38 22.80 1.95
N ALA A 122 14.63 23.88 1.69
CA ALA A 122 13.48 24.23 2.51
C ALA A 122 12.33 23.21 2.34
N LEU A 123 12.04 22.78 1.11
CA LEU A 123 11.05 21.74 0.83
C LEU A 123 11.45 20.41 1.48
N GLU A 124 12.71 20.00 1.32
CA GLU A 124 13.26 18.80 1.97
C GLU A 124 13.09 18.89 3.48
N ARG A 125 13.54 19.97 4.13
CA ARG A 125 13.40 20.14 5.58
C ARG A 125 11.94 20.07 6.05
N CYS A 126 11.02 20.65 5.29
CA CYS A 126 9.59 20.57 5.57
C CYS A 126 9.12 19.11 5.55
N VAL A 127 9.34 18.39 4.45
CA VAL A 127 8.94 16.98 4.34
C VAL A 127 9.60 16.12 5.42
N GLN A 128 10.90 16.28 5.67
CA GLN A 128 11.60 15.54 6.71
C GLN A 128 11.08 15.86 8.12
N SER A 129 10.56 17.08 8.37
CA SER A 129 9.90 17.39 9.65
C SER A 129 8.56 16.67 9.80
N LEU A 130 7.79 16.51 8.71
CA LEU A 130 6.55 15.75 8.71
C LEU A 130 6.80 14.26 8.98
N ILE A 131 7.87 13.70 8.40
CA ILE A 131 8.30 12.32 8.69
C ILE A 131 8.60 12.14 10.18
N ARG A 132 9.38 13.05 10.79
CA ARG A 132 9.68 12.96 12.24
C ARG A 132 8.45 13.13 13.13
N ALA A 133 7.47 13.92 12.69
CA ALA A 133 6.22 14.14 13.43
C ALA A 133 5.15 13.06 13.16
N SER A 134 5.40 12.14 12.23
CA SER A 134 4.37 11.27 11.67
C SER A 134 3.80 10.30 12.72
N GLU A 135 4.63 9.83 13.65
CA GLU A 135 4.15 8.95 14.73
C GLU A 135 3.09 9.63 15.61
N SER A 136 3.34 10.87 16.03
CA SER A 136 2.35 11.64 16.81
C SER A 136 1.08 11.87 16.02
N ALA A 137 1.19 12.18 14.72
CA ALA A 137 0.04 12.30 13.83
C ALA A 137 -0.80 10.99 13.79
N ARG A 138 -0.15 9.83 13.66
CA ARG A 138 -0.82 8.52 13.65
C ARG A 138 -1.47 8.16 14.99
N GLN A 139 -0.81 8.44 16.10
CA GLN A 139 -1.36 8.22 17.45
C GLN A 139 -2.64 9.05 17.66
N GLN A 140 -2.61 10.34 17.26
CA GLN A 140 -3.76 11.24 17.31
C GLN A 140 -4.86 10.88 16.32
N PHE A 141 -4.51 10.31 15.17
CA PHE A 141 -5.47 9.84 14.18
C PHE A 141 -6.21 8.59 14.64
N PHE A 142 -5.49 7.59 15.16
CA PHE A 142 -6.02 6.25 15.44
C PHE A 142 -6.04 5.87 16.93
N LEU A 143 -4.86 5.60 17.52
CA LEU A 143 -4.77 4.97 18.83
C LEU A 143 -5.53 5.74 19.93
N TYR A 144 -5.28 7.05 20.04
CA TYR A 144 -5.88 7.88 21.09
C TYR A 144 -7.32 8.31 20.80
N LYS A 145 -7.81 8.09 19.58
CA LYS A 145 -9.24 8.23 19.28
C LYS A 145 -10.02 7.02 19.78
N VAL A 146 -9.48 5.82 19.61
CA VAL A 146 -10.12 4.58 20.06
C VAL A 146 -9.98 4.42 21.59
N MET A 147 -8.77 4.68 22.10
CA MET A 147 -8.40 4.53 23.51
C MET A 147 -7.75 5.83 24.03
N PRO A 148 -8.52 6.90 24.27
CA PRO A 148 -8.00 8.17 24.81
C PRO A 148 -7.29 8.01 26.15
N GLU A 149 -7.67 7.02 26.96
CA GLU A 149 -6.98 6.67 28.21
C GLU A 149 -5.49 6.30 28.01
N LEU A 150 -5.11 5.85 26.81
CA LEU A 150 -3.73 5.48 26.49
C LEU A 150 -2.84 6.70 26.17
N ALA A 151 -3.41 7.90 26.12
CA ALA A 151 -2.68 9.16 25.99
C ALA A 151 -2.25 9.73 27.36
N ASP A 152 -2.59 9.08 28.47
CA ASP A 152 -2.17 9.50 29.80
C ASP A 152 -0.66 9.27 29.99
N GLU A 153 0.08 10.37 30.14
CA GLU A 153 1.53 10.37 30.38
C GLU A 153 1.89 10.45 31.88
N THR A 154 0.92 10.26 32.77
CA THR A 154 1.14 10.30 34.22
C THR A 154 2.12 9.21 34.65
N TRP A 155 3.24 9.64 35.24
CA TRP A 155 4.24 8.72 35.77
C TRP A 155 3.70 7.91 36.97
N SER A 156 4.10 6.64 37.06
CA SER A 156 3.63 5.69 38.08
C SER A 156 4.75 4.81 38.61
N MET A 157 4.69 4.47 39.90
CA MET A 157 5.55 3.46 40.55
C MET A 157 4.83 2.11 40.75
N GLN A 158 3.60 1.96 40.22
CA GLN A 158 2.84 0.73 40.39
C GLN A 158 3.53 -0.43 39.67
N LEU A 159 3.65 -1.57 40.36
CA LEU A 159 4.26 -2.77 39.77
C LEU A 159 3.48 -3.29 38.55
N ARG A 160 2.15 -3.12 38.54
CA ARG A 160 1.26 -3.55 37.46
C ARG A 160 0.15 -2.52 37.25
N HIS A 161 -0.16 -2.28 35.99
CA HIS A 161 -1.30 -1.47 35.59
C HIS A 161 -2.50 -2.38 35.27
N LYS A 162 -3.72 -1.83 35.37
CA LYS A 162 -4.91 -2.52 34.89
C LYS A 162 -4.85 -2.61 33.37
N THR A 163 -5.22 -3.77 32.83
CA THR A 163 -5.44 -3.94 31.40
C THR A 163 -6.86 -3.52 31.02
N PHE A 164 -7.06 -3.26 29.74
CA PHE A 164 -8.36 -2.92 29.15
C PHE A 164 -8.89 -4.14 28.38
N PRO A 165 -10.19 -4.49 28.49
CA PRO A 165 -10.78 -5.49 27.62
C PRO A 165 -10.61 -5.10 26.14
N PRO A 166 -10.24 -6.05 25.25
CA PRO A 166 -9.94 -5.73 23.86
C PRO A 166 -11.18 -5.33 23.05
N ASP A 167 -12.39 -5.66 23.50
CA ASP A 167 -13.64 -5.46 22.74
C ASP A 167 -13.84 -4.02 22.28
N ARG A 168 -13.58 -3.04 23.17
CA ARG A 168 -13.67 -1.62 22.83
C ARG A 168 -12.69 -1.24 21.71
N PHE A 169 -11.45 -1.74 21.81
CA PHE A 169 -10.43 -1.48 20.81
C PHE A 169 -10.82 -2.11 19.47
N ILE A 170 -11.27 -3.36 19.48
CA ILE A 170 -11.71 -4.11 18.30
C ILE A 170 -12.84 -3.38 17.58
N GLU A 171 -13.87 -2.95 18.31
CA GLU A 171 -15.00 -2.21 17.74
C GLU A 171 -14.55 -0.86 17.15
N GLY A 172 -13.73 -0.08 17.88
CA GLY A 172 -13.22 1.19 17.39
C GLY A 172 -12.30 1.05 16.18
N ALA A 173 -11.51 -0.04 16.10
CA ALA A 173 -10.61 -0.33 15.00
C ALA A 173 -11.33 -0.65 13.68
N LYS A 174 -12.62 -1.03 13.70
CA LYS A 174 -13.38 -1.34 12.46
C LYS A 174 -13.43 -0.17 11.49
N TRP A 175 -13.61 1.06 11.99
CA TRP A 175 -13.61 2.26 11.14
C TRP A 175 -12.23 2.45 10.47
N TYR A 176 -11.16 2.28 11.23
CA TYR A 176 -9.79 2.43 10.75
C TYR A 176 -9.37 1.33 9.77
N ARG A 177 -9.85 0.09 9.98
CA ARG A 177 -9.67 -1.00 9.02
C ARG A 177 -10.35 -0.69 7.70
N ARG A 178 -11.59 -0.20 7.75
CA ARG A 178 -12.32 0.24 6.56
C ARG A 178 -11.61 1.40 5.86
N TYR A 179 -11.20 2.42 6.61
CA TYR A 179 -10.42 3.53 6.07
C TYR A 179 -9.12 3.05 5.42
N PHE A 180 -8.38 2.13 6.06
CA PHE A 180 -7.18 1.54 5.47
C PHE A 180 -7.49 0.78 4.16
N ARG A 181 -8.55 -0.03 4.14
CA ARG A 181 -9.00 -0.78 2.95
C ARG A 181 -9.41 0.15 1.80
N GLU A 182 -10.24 1.14 2.07
CA GLU A 182 -10.91 1.97 1.05
C GLU A 182 -10.10 3.21 0.65
N GLU A 183 -9.47 3.89 1.61
CA GLU A 183 -8.80 5.17 1.38
C GLU A 183 -7.30 5.02 1.15
N VAL A 184 -6.64 4.02 1.73
CA VAL A 184 -5.18 3.84 1.61
C VAL A 184 -4.82 2.79 0.55
N LEU A 185 -5.41 1.59 0.65
CA LEU A 185 -5.18 0.52 -0.31
C LEU A 185 -6.03 0.69 -1.57
N GLY A 186 -7.29 1.10 -1.40
CA GLY A 186 -8.27 1.18 -2.47
C GLY A 186 -8.99 -0.13 -2.76
N VAL A 187 -10.22 -0.04 -3.24
CA VAL A 187 -11.09 -1.18 -3.58
C VAL A 187 -11.71 -0.96 -4.95
N PHE A 188 -11.82 -2.02 -5.73
CA PHE A 188 -12.63 -2.02 -6.94
C PHE A 188 -14.06 -2.45 -6.61
N ASP A 189 -15.04 -1.70 -7.08
CA ASP A 189 -16.47 -2.05 -6.98
C ASP A 189 -16.85 -3.00 -8.12
N GLU A 190 -16.24 -4.19 -8.11
CA GLU A 190 -16.43 -5.21 -9.13
C GLU A 190 -17.09 -6.46 -8.50
N PRO A 191 -18.18 -6.98 -9.09
CA PRO A 191 -18.89 -8.13 -8.53
C PRO A 191 -18.01 -9.37 -8.56
N ALA A 192 -17.78 -9.94 -7.38
CA ALA A 192 -17.00 -11.15 -7.25
C ALA A 192 -17.63 -12.34 -7.97
N LEU A 193 -16.83 -13.07 -8.76
CA LEU A 193 -17.24 -14.33 -9.37
C LEU A 193 -17.24 -15.49 -8.35
N GLY A 194 -17.92 -16.59 -8.70
CA GLY A 194 -17.73 -17.86 -8.01
C GLY A 194 -16.31 -18.40 -8.22
N PRO A 195 -15.72 -19.17 -7.28
CA PRO A 195 -14.32 -19.58 -7.37
C PRO A 195 -13.97 -20.43 -8.59
N ASN A 196 -14.92 -21.23 -9.12
CA ASN A 196 -14.75 -22.13 -10.26
C ASN A 196 -13.36 -22.82 -10.30
N PRO A 197 -12.99 -23.56 -9.23
CA PRO A 197 -11.63 -24.03 -9.06
C PRO A 197 -11.23 -24.99 -10.18
N ARG A 198 -10.13 -24.68 -10.86
CA ARG A 198 -9.47 -25.58 -11.82
C ARG A 198 -8.20 -26.07 -11.18
N THR A 199 -8.04 -27.39 -11.06
CA THR A 199 -6.91 -27.98 -10.35
C THR A 199 -6.18 -29.02 -11.18
N ARG A 200 -4.87 -29.13 -10.95
CA ARG A 200 -4.02 -30.18 -11.52
C ARG A 200 -3.00 -30.62 -10.49
N ARG A 201 -2.89 -31.93 -10.26
CA ARG A 201 -1.84 -32.48 -9.41
C ARG A 201 -0.48 -32.33 -10.11
N ILE A 202 0.48 -31.69 -9.44
CA ILE A 202 1.82 -31.41 -9.96
C ILE A 202 2.94 -31.95 -9.06
N TYR A 203 2.62 -32.35 -7.83
CA TYR A 203 3.55 -33.04 -6.94
C TYR A 203 2.91 -34.28 -6.33
N ASP A 204 3.71 -35.31 -6.11
CA ASP A 204 3.31 -36.56 -5.49
C ASP A 204 4.51 -37.15 -4.73
N ASN A 205 4.74 -36.70 -3.49
CA ASN A 205 5.82 -37.21 -2.64
C ASN A 205 5.26 -38.09 -1.51
N PRO A 206 6.07 -38.76 -0.67
CA PRO A 206 5.55 -39.63 0.38
C PRO A 206 4.65 -38.95 1.43
N GLY A 207 4.92 -37.68 1.79
CA GLY A 207 4.22 -36.97 2.87
C GLY A 207 2.96 -36.22 2.43
N TRP A 208 2.94 -35.69 1.21
CA TRP A 208 1.88 -34.83 0.69
C TRP A 208 1.73 -34.93 -0.84
N ALA A 209 0.56 -34.54 -1.33
CA ALA A 209 0.30 -34.31 -2.74
C ALA A 209 0.11 -32.80 -2.99
N GLY A 210 0.61 -32.30 -4.11
CA GLY A 210 0.56 -30.87 -4.44
C GLY A 210 -0.28 -30.61 -5.69
N TYR A 211 -1.12 -29.58 -5.63
CA TYR A 211 -2.08 -29.23 -6.67
C TYR A 211 -1.89 -27.77 -7.07
N GLU A 212 -1.66 -27.53 -8.35
CA GLU A 212 -1.85 -26.21 -8.92
C GLU A 212 -3.35 -25.90 -8.93
N VAL A 213 -3.73 -24.70 -8.52
CA VAL A 213 -5.11 -24.24 -8.39
C VAL A 213 -5.26 -22.88 -9.05
N VAL A 214 -6.29 -22.72 -9.86
CA VAL A 214 -6.70 -21.43 -10.44
C VAL A 214 -8.16 -21.15 -10.04
N LEU A 215 -8.42 -19.95 -9.54
CA LEU A 215 -9.72 -19.46 -9.09
C LEU A 215 -10.12 -18.21 -9.87
N ASP A 216 -11.37 -18.13 -10.31
CA ASP A 216 -11.92 -16.89 -10.86
C ASP A 216 -12.12 -15.84 -9.75
N VAL A 217 -11.81 -14.56 -10.03
CA VAL A 217 -12.01 -13.43 -9.10
C VAL A 217 -12.99 -12.42 -9.70
N TRP A 218 -12.62 -11.87 -10.86
CA TRP A 218 -13.42 -10.95 -11.69
C TRP A 218 -13.29 -11.35 -13.16
N PRO A 219 -14.07 -10.75 -14.08
CA PRO A 219 -13.77 -10.87 -15.51
C PRO A 219 -12.29 -10.54 -15.76
N GLU A 220 -11.57 -11.45 -16.43
CA GLU A 220 -10.14 -11.34 -16.75
C GLU A 220 -9.15 -11.37 -15.58
N VAL A 221 -9.62 -11.41 -14.33
CA VAL A 221 -8.77 -11.50 -13.12
C VAL A 221 -8.98 -12.83 -12.43
N PHE A 222 -7.88 -13.55 -12.21
CA PHE A 222 -7.86 -14.83 -11.49
C PHE A 222 -6.84 -14.80 -10.35
N ALA A 223 -7.05 -15.67 -9.37
CA ALA A 223 -6.03 -16.03 -8.38
C ALA A 223 -5.47 -17.40 -8.76
N TRP A 224 -4.17 -17.62 -8.56
CA TRP A 224 -3.60 -18.96 -8.72
C TRP A 224 -2.54 -19.24 -7.67
N GLY A 225 -2.27 -20.51 -7.42
CA GLY A 225 -1.31 -20.93 -6.43
C GLY A 225 -1.16 -22.44 -6.37
N ILE A 226 -0.42 -22.92 -5.37
CA ILE A 226 -0.18 -24.34 -5.15
C ILE A 226 -0.68 -24.73 -3.76
N LEU A 227 -1.61 -25.68 -3.70
CA LEU A 227 -2.11 -26.32 -2.48
C LEU A 227 -1.29 -27.58 -2.20
N LEU A 228 -0.67 -27.68 -1.04
CA LEU A 228 -0.06 -28.92 -0.55
C LEU A 228 -0.99 -29.58 0.47
N LEU A 229 -1.29 -30.85 0.22
CA LEU A 229 -2.24 -31.63 0.99
C LEU A 229 -1.54 -32.85 1.62
N PRO A 230 -1.41 -32.91 2.96
CA PRO A 230 -0.86 -34.06 3.65
C PRO A 230 -1.60 -35.35 3.32
N LYS A 231 -0.87 -36.44 3.04
CA LYS A 231 -1.46 -37.73 2.65
C LYS A 231 -2.03 -38.53 3.82
N ASP A 232 -1.67 -38.18 5.05
CA ASP A 232 -2.15 -38.83 6.27
C ASP A 232 -3.47 -38.23 6.78
N LEU A 233 -4.13 -37.38 5.99
CA LEU A 233 -5.46 -36.85 6.28
C LEU A 233 -6.48 -37.99 6.47
N LYS A 234 -7.09 -38.04 7.64
CA LYS A 234 -8.13 -39.03 7.96
C LYS A 234 -9.49 -38.58 7.41
N PRO A 235 -10.40 -39.52 7.08
CA PRO A 235 -11.75 -39.17 6.68
C PRO A 235 -12.44 -38.25 7.73
N GLY A 236 -12.94 -37.10 7.27
CA GLY A 236 -13.60 -36.10 8.13
C GLY A 236 -12.65 -35.21 8.95
N GLU A 237 -11.34 -35.43 8.89
CA GLU A 237 -10.36 -34.59 9.57
C GLU A 237 -10.28 -33.20 8.92
N ARG A 238 -10.27 -32.15 9.76
CA ARG A 238 -10.04 -30.77 9.35
C ARG A 238 -8.74 -30.25 9.92
N ARG A 239 -7.86 -29.74 9.06
CA ARG A 239 -6.54 -29.26 9.44
C ARG A 239 -6.42 -27.74 9.27
N PRO A 240 -5.57 -27.10 10.08
CA PRO A 240 -5.20 -25.71 9.88
C PRO A 240 -4.49 -25.52 8.54
N VAL A 241 -4.65 -24.34 7.97
CA VAL A 241 -4.01 -23.93 6.72
C VAL A 241 -2.96 -22.86 7.00
N VAL A 242 -1.80 -22.95 6.38
CA VAL A 242 -0.84 -21.84 6.33
C VAL A 242 -0.71 -21.33 4.89
N VAL A 243 -1.16 -20.09 4.67
CA VAL A 243 -0.93 -19.38 3.42
C VAL A 243 0.51 -18.89 3.40
N CYS A 244 1.32 -19.44 2.50
CA CYS A 244 2.76 -19.27 2.42
C CYS A 244 3.13 -18.30 1.28
N GLN A 245 3.34 -17.03 1.61
CA GLN A 245 3.51 -15.97 0.61
C GLN A 245 4.98 -15.74 0.27
N HIS A 246 5.30 -15.90 -1.03
CA HIS A 246 6.59 -15.52 -1.59
C HIS A 246 6.71 -14.01 -1.79
N GLY A 247 7.95 -13.55 -2.00
CA GLY A 247 8.33 -12.17 -2.20
C GLY A 247 8.37 -11.75 -3.67
N ARG A 248 8.97 -10.57 -3.92
CA ARG A 248 9.07 -9.95 -5.24
C ARG A 248 9.82 -10.85 -6.22
N ASN A 249 9.39 -10.86 -7.48
CA ASN A 249 9.87 -11.72 -8.58
C ASN A 249 9.77 -13.24 -8.39
N SER A 250 9.42 -13.73 -7.20
CA SER A 250 9.27 -15.15 -6.93
C SER A 250 7.89 -15.66 -7.42
N VAL A 251 7.72 -16.97 -7.41
CA VAL A 251 6.50 -17.69 -7.76
C VAL A 251 6.19 -18.78 -6.71
N PRO A 252 4.96 -19.32 -6.64
CA PRO A 252 4.56 -20.32 -5.65
C PRO A 252 5.50 -21.49 -5.42
N ARG A 253 6.13 -22.03 -6.48
CA ARG A 253 7.05 -23.16 -6.37
C ARG A 253 8.33 -22.84 -5.59
N ASP A 254 8.73 -21.57 -5.53
CA ASP A 254 10.00 -21.14 -4.91
C ASP A 254 9.98 -21.35 -3.38
N VAL A 255 8.80 -21.40 -2.76
CA VAL A 255 8.64 -21.71 -1.33
C VAL A 255 8.47 -23.21 -1.05
N ILE A 256 8.54 -24.05 -2.10
CA ILE A 256 8.28 -25.50 -2.06
C ILE A 256 9.50 -26.32 -2.49
N GLU A 257 10.11 -26.01 -3.64
CA GLU A 257 11.09 -26.87 -4.32
C GLU A 257 12.51 -26.79 -3.71
N GLY A 258 12.83 -25.70 -3.01
CA GLY A 258 14.15 -25.48 -2.40
C GLY A 258 15.20 -24.85 -3.33
N ASP A 259 14.86 -24.61 -4.60
CA ASP A 259 15.71 -23.93 -5.59
C ASP A 259 16.09 -22.49 -5.21
N VAL A 260 15.31 -21.88 -4.31
CA VAL A 260 15.52 -20.55 -3.77
C VAL A 260 15.89 -20.67 -2.29
N PRO A 261 17.18 -20.71 -1.94
CA PRO A 261 17.64 -21.18 -0.63
C PRO A 261 17.10 -20.37 0.55
N TYR A 262 16.89 -19.06 0.38
CA TYR A 262 16.44 -18.18 1.46
C TYR A 262 14.97 -18.39 1.88
N TYR A 263 14.19 -19.16 1.12
CA TYR A 263 12.88 -19.61 1.59
C TYR A 263 12.94 -20.87 2.43
N HIS A 264 14.04 -21.64 2.35
CA HIS A 264 14.18 -22.93 3.01
C HIS A 264 12.92 -23.80 2.88
N ASN A 265 12.35 -23.81 1.66
CA ASN A 265 11.17 -24.59 1.29
C ASN A 265 10.07 -24.64 2.37
N PHE A 266 9.83 -23.51 3.04
CA PHE A 266 9.06 -23.48 4.28
C PHE A 266 7.61 -23.97 4.12
N ALA A 267 7.00 -23.81 2.93
CA ALA A 267 5.68 -24.36 2.67
C ALA A 267 5.69 -25.89 2.66
N ALA A 268 6.68 -26.51 2.00
CA ALA A 268 6.84 -27.97 2.00
C ALA A 268 7.11 -28.49 3.42
N ARG A 269 7.98 -27.83 4.19
CA ARG A 269 8.29 -28.23 5.57
C ARG A 269 7.09 -28.13 6.51
N LEU A 270 6.23 -27.13 6.34
CA LEU A 270 4.97 -27.03 7.09
C LEU A 270 3.99 -28.15 6.67
N ALA A 271 3.94 -28.50 5.38
CA ALA A 271 3.15 -29.63 4.92
C ALA A 271 3.66 -30.97 5.51
N ASP A 272 4.98 -31.14 5.62
CA ASP A 272 5.59 -32.30 6.29
C ASP A 272 5.23 -32.37 7.78
N GLN A 273 5.01 -31.21 8.43
CA GLN A 273 4.48 -31.11 9.80
C GLN A 273 2.95 -31.30 9.89
N GLY A 274 2.30 -31.60 8.77
CA GLY A 274 0.88 -31.95 8.71
C GLY A 274 -0.06 -30.76 8.53
N PHE A 275 0.44 -29.53 8.37
CA PHE A 275 -0.41 -28.41 7.96
C PHE A 275 -0.86 -28.60 6.51
N ILE A 276 -2.04 -28.09 6.17
CA ILE A 276 -2.35 -27.80 4.77
C ILE A 276 -1.63 -26.49 4.43
N THR A 277 -0.94 -26.40 3.29
CA THR A 277 -0.32 -25.14 2.88
C THR A 277 -0.85 -24.67 1.54
N PHE A 278 -1.06 -23.37 1.40
CA PHE A 278 -1.39 -22.76 0.12
C PHE A 278 -0.40 -21.66 -0.21
N ALA A 279 0.32 -21.79 -1.31
CA ALA A 279 1.26 -20.77 -1.80
C ALA A 279 0.62 -20.01 -2.98
N PRO A 280 0.01 -18.84 -2.76
CA PRO A 280 -0.57 -18.03 -3.82
C PRO A 280 0.51 -17.27 -4.60
N HIS A 281 0.22 -17.01 -5.87
CA HIS A 281 0.97 -16.04 -6.66
C HIS A 281 0.38 -14.64 -6.49
N ASN A 282 1.23 -13.71 -6.10
CA ASN A 282 0.92 -12.28 -6.12
C ASN A 282 1.56 -11.59 -7.32
N LEU A 283 0.98 -10.46 -7.75
CA LEU A 283 1.31 -9.72 -8.97
C LEU A 283 2.66 -8.96 -8.89
N TYR A 284 3.74 -9.62 -8.48
CA TYR A 284 5.05 -9.04 -8.20
C TYR A 284 6.12 -9.34 -9.27
N ARG A 285 5.72 -9.81 -10.45
CA ARG A 285 6.65 -10.25 -11.50
C ARG A 285 6.68 -9.29 -12.67
N GLY A 286 7.89 -9.05 -13.19
CA GLY A 286 8.10 -8.22 -14.38
C GLY A 286 8.38 -6.75 -14.08
N GLU A 287 8.74 -6.42 -12.83
CA GLU A 287 9.27 -5.13 -12.39
C GLU A 287 8.46 -3.94 -12.92
N ASP A 288 8.94 -3.29 -13.99
CA ASP A 288 8.24 -2.20 -14.69
C ASP A 288 6.77 -2.48 -14.98
N ARG A 289 6.39 -3.75 -15.27
CA ARG A 289 5.01 -4.13 -15.58
C ARG A 289 4.06 -3.87 -14.40
N TYR A 290 4.39 -4.39 -13.21
CA TYR A 290 3.50 -4.24 -12.05
C TYR A 290 3.57 -2.82 -11.48
N ARG A 291 4.72 -2.14 -11.60
CA ARG A 291 4.81 -0.73 -11.20
C ARG A 291 3.93 0.15 -12.07
N TRP A 292 3.91 -0.08 -13.38
CA TRP A 292 2.99 0.62 -14.28
C TRP A 292 1.52 0.29 -14.02
N LEU A 293 1.21 -0.96 -13.68
CA LEU A 293 -0.12 -1.32 -13.21
C LEU A 293 -0.49 -0.49 -11.97
N CYS A 294 0.40 -0.42 -10.97
CA CYS A 294 0.19 0.39 -9.77
C CYS A 294 0.02 1.88 -10.09
N ARG A 295 0.81 2.43 -11.03
CA ARG A 295 0.69 3.84 -11.49
C ARG A 295 -0.68 4.14 -12.08
N LYS A 296 -1.23 3.21 -12.87
CA LYS A 296 -2.57 3.32 -13.47
C LYS A 296 -3.66 3.17 -12.41
N ALA A 297 -3.54 2.17 -11.55
CA ALA A 297 -4.45 1.92 -10.44
C ALA A 297 -4.56 3.15 -9.52
N ASN A 298 -3.43 3.81 -9.20
CA ASN A 298 -3.41 5.02 -8.37
C ASN A 298 -4.27 6.17 -8.96
N GLY A 299 -4.53 6.17 -10.27
CA GLY A 299 -5.43 7.12 -10.93
C GLY A 299 -6.90 6.92 -10.53
N VAL A 300 -7.31 5.69 -10.27
CA VAL A 300 -8.69 5.29 -9.92
C VAL A 300 -8.79 4.84 -8.45
N LYS A 301 -8.03 5.49 -7.56
CA LYS A 301 -8.02 5.24 -6.11
C LYS A 301 -7.74 3.77 -5.75
N ALA A 302 -6.92 3.08 -6.52
CA ALA A 302 -6.52 1.70 -6.28
C ALA A 302 -5.00 1.57 -6.19
N THR A 303 -4.52 0.48 -5.60
CA THR A 303 -3.10 0.12 -5.54
C THR A 303 -2.90 -1.31 -6.05
N LEU A 304 -1.66 -1.80 -6.05
CA LEU A 304 -1.41 -3.22 -6.29
C LEU A 304 -2.15 -4.12 -5.27
N PHE A 305 -2.33 -3.63 -4.04
CA PHE A 305 -3.02 -4.37 -2.97
C PHE A 305 -4.53 -4.44 -3.15
N SER A 306 -5.14 -3.59 -3.98
CA SER A 306 -6.57 -3.73 -4.35
C SER A 306 -6.84 -5.05 -5.07
N PHE A 307 -5.95 -5.43 -6.01
CA PHE A 307 -6.04 -6.70 -6.73
C PHE A 307 -5.70 -7.88 -5.82
N ILE A 308 -4.60 -7.76 -5.05
CA ILE A 308 -4.12 -8.84 -4.18
C ILE A 308 -5.15 -9.13 -3.08
N ALA A 309 -5.75 -8.11 -2.46
CA ALA A 309 -6.78 -8.33 -1.44
C ALA A 309 -7.99 -9.07 -2.02
N ALA A 310 -8.45 -8.74 -3.23
CA ALA A 310 -9.53 -9.46 -3.89
C ALA A 310 -9.17 -10.92 -4.20
N GLN A 311 -7.94 -11.18 -4.66
CA GLN A 311 -7.43 -12.54 -4.87
C GLN A 311 -7.41 -13.34 -3.56
N HIS A 312 -6.93 -12.75 -2.47
CA HIS A 312 -6.90 -13.40 -1.16
C HIS A 312 -8.30 -13.60 -0.56
N GLU A 313 -9.24 -12.69 -0.77
CA GLU A 313 -10.64 -12.86 -0.36
C GLU A 313 -11.29 -14.04 -1.11
N GLN A 314 -10.99 -14.21 -2.40
CA GLN A 314 -11.40 -15.39 -3.17
C GLN A 314 -10.76 -16.68 -2.65
N ILE A 315 -9.45 -16.65 -2.34
CA ILE A 315 -8.71 -17.78 -1.78
C ILE A 315 -9.31 -18.22 -0.45
N LEU A 316 -9.57 -17.27 0.47
CA LEU A 316 -10.21 -17.56 1.76
C LEU A 316 -11.61 -18.17 1.59
N ARG A 317 -12.43 -17.60 0.70
CA ARG A 317 -13.77 -18.15 0.39
C ARG A 317 -13.70 -19.57 -0.13
N TRP A 318 -12.77 -19.86 -1.06
CA TRP A 318 -12.60 -21.20 -1.60
C TRP A 318 -12.04 -22.18 -0.57
N LEU A 319 -10.98 -21.82 0.17
CA LEU A 319 -10.40 -22.67 1.21
C LEU A 319 -11.47 -23.05 2.26
N ALA A 320 -12.36 -22.12 2.61
CA ALA A 320 -13.46 -22.37 3.54
C ALA A 320 -14.50 -23.39 3.04
N THR A 321 -14.55 -23.68 1.72
CA THR A 321 -15.43 -24.72 1.15
C THR A 321 -14.82 -26.12 1.17
N LEU A 322 -13.50 -26.23 1.39
CA LEU A 322 -12.81 -27.52 1.32
C LEU A 322 -13.11 -28.33 2.59
N PRO A 323 -13.59 -29.60 2.47
CA PRO A 323 -14.06 -30.37 3.62
C PRO A 323 -12.97 -30.70 4.64
N MET A 324 -11.71 -30.71 4.20
CA MET A 324 -10.53 -30.99 5.03
C MET A 324 -9.85 -29.75 5.60
N VAL A 325 -10.37 -28.54 5.32
CA VAL A 325 -9.85 -27.28 5.86
C VAL A 325 -10.66 -26.88 7.08
N ASP A 326 -9.96 -26.50 8.15
CA ASP A 326 -10.57 -25.76 9.25
C ASP A 326 -10.53 -24.26 8.92
N SER A 327 -11.68 -23.71 8.49
CA SER A 327 -11.78 -22.31 8.06
C SER A 327 -11.54 -21.30 9.18
N SER A 328 -11.60 -21.72 10.45
CA SER A 328 -11.27 -20.87 11.60
C SER A 328 -9.77 -20.80 11.90
N ARG A 329 -8.95 -21.62 11.22
CA ARG A 329 -7.52 -21.78 11.49
C ARG A 329 -6.68 -21.63 10.22
N ILE A 330 -6.89 -20.53 9.50
CA ILE A 330 -6.10 -20.15 8.33
C ILE A 330 -5.10 -19.06 8.74
N ALA A 331 -3.81 -19.38 8.77
CA ALA A 331 -2.73 -18.44 9.04
C ALA A 331 -2.15 -17.83 7.76
N PHE A 332 -1.51 -16.68 7.90
CA PHE A 332 -0.69 -16.06 6.86
C PHE A 332 0.78 -16.03 7.31
N TYR A 333 1.70 -16.45 6.44
CA TYR A 333 3.14 -16.34 6.67
C TYR A 333 3.86 -15.95 5.37
N GLY A 334 4.58 -14.83 5.38
CA GLY A 334 5.30 -14.37 4.19
C GLY A 334 6.63 -13.68 4.49
N LEU A 335 7.54 -13.74 3.51
CA LEU A 335 8.85 -13.10 3.53
C LEU A 335 8.94 -12.00 2.46
N SER A 336 9.61 -10.88 2.76
CA SER A 336 9.85 -9.77 1.82
C SER A 336 8.56 -9.05 1.44
N TYR A 337 8.28 -8.86 0.14
CA TYR A 337 6.93 -8.49 -0.32
C TYR A 337 5.82 -9.39 0.23
N GLY A 338 6.13 -10.65 0.55
CA GLY A 338 5.22 -11.53 1.27
C GLY A 338 5.02 -11.13 2.74
N GLY A 339 6.05 -10.62 3.40
CA GLY A 339 5.95 -9.98 4.71
C GLY A 339 5.17 -8.66 4.66
N GLU A 340 5.36 -7.88 3.60
CA GLU A 340 4.56 -6.66 3.34
C GLU A 340 3.08 -7.02 3.13
N THR A 341 2.81 -8.13 2.44
CA THR A 341 1.47 -8.71 2.30
C THR A 341 0.90 -9.13 3.65
N ALA A 342 1.72 -9.70 4.54
CA ALA A 342 1.31 -10.19 5.86
C ALA A 342 0.77 -9.10 6.80
N VAL A 343 1.13 -7.83 6.57
CA VAL A 343 0.60 -6.69 7.35
C VAL A 343 -0.44 -5.86 6.60
N ARG A 344 -0.71 -6.15 5.32
CA ARG A 344 -1.71 -5.42 4.52
C ARG A 344 -2.96 -6.25 4.29
N VAL A 345 -2.81 -7.50 3.87
CA VAL A 345 -3.93 -8.38 3.51
C VAL A 345 -4.62 -8.94 4.76
N PRO A 346 -3.95 -9.62 5.71
CA PRO A 346 -4.59 -10.07 6.95
C PRO A 346 -5.22 -8.92 7.74
N THR A 347 -4.66 -7.71 7.66
CA THR A 347 -5.20 -6.50 8.29
C THR A 347 -6.63 -6.18 7.83
N VAL A 348 -6.92 -6.28 6.53
CA VAL A 348 -8.24 -5.96 5.96
C VAL A 348 -9.14 -7.18 5.74
N LEU A 349 -8.57 -8.38 5.70
CA LEU A 349 -9.30 -9.65 5.55
C LEU A 349 -9.31 -10.42 6.88
N GLU A 350 -10.47 -10.43 7.52
CA GLU A 350 -10.65 -11.01 8.86
C GLU A 350 -10.72 -12.56 8.86
N GLY A 351 -10.71 -13.20 7.68
CA GLY A 351 -10.67 -14.66 7.55
C GLY A 351 -9.31 -15.30 7.88
N TYR A 352 -8.26 -14.49 8.07
CA TYR A 352 -6.98 -14.97 8.59
C TYR A 352 -6.98 -14.97 10.11
N ALA A 353 -6.69 -16.12 10.72
CA ALA A 353 -6.67 -16.33 12.17
C ALA A 353 -5.43 -15.73 12.85
N LEU A 354 -4.29 -15.68 12.16
CA LEU A 354 -3.05 -15.05 12.61
C LEU A 354 -2.19 -14.62 11.41
N SER A 355 -1.18 -13.78 11.65
CA SER A 355 -0.24 -13.36 10.62
C SER A 355 1.22 -13.31 11.11
N ILE A 356 2.15 -13.71 10.24
CA ILE A 356 3.59 -13.68 10.47
C ILE A 356 4.25 -12.86 9.36
N CYS A 357 4.90 -11.76 9.73
CA CYS A 357 5.65 -10.88 8.85
C CYS A 357 7.16 -11.16 8.97
N SER A 358 7.77 -11.78 7.94
CA SER A 358 9.21 -12.04 7.90
C SER A 358 9.92 -11.09 6.93
N GLY A 359 11.07 -10.57 7.35
CA GLY A 359 11.99 -9.81 6.49
C GLY A 359 11.39 -8.56 5.83
N ASP A 360 10.41 -7.91 6.46
CA ASP A 360 9.76 -6.71 5.93
C ASP A 360 9.33 -5.72 7.03
N PHE A 361 8.88 -6.20 8.19
CA PHE A 361 8.38 -5.36 9.29
C PHE A 361 9.38 -4.27 9.70
N ASN A 362 9.00 -2.99 9.58
CA ASN A 362 9.92 -1.87 9.74
C ASN A 362 9.18 -0.53 9.97
N THR A 363 9.86 0.62 9.99
CA THR A 363 9.21 1.94 9.86
C THR A 363 8.98 2.29 8.39
N TRP A 364 7.72 2.29 7.96
CA TRP A 364 7.31 2.56 6.58
C TRP A 364 7.59 4.00 6.16
N THR A 365 7.24 4.96 7.02
CA THR A 365 7.30 6.39 6.67
C THR A 365 8.74 6.81 6.33
N GLU A 366 9.69 6.43 7.17
CA GLU A 366 11.12 6.65 6.98
C GLU A 366 11.67 5.82 5.82
N LYS A 367 11.23 4.56 5.67
CA LYS A 367 11.63 3.71 4.54
C LYS A 367 11.24 4.31 3.20
N VAL A 368 10.09 4.99 3.10
CA VAL A 368 9.63 5.62 1.87
C VAL A 368 10.34 6.95 1.59
N ALA A 369 10.44 7.82 2.60
CA ALA A 369 10.68 9.24 2.34
C ALA A 369 11.91 9.84 3.03
N ALA A 370 12.65 9.10 3.86
CA ALA A 370 13.83 9.65 4.52
C ALA A 370 14.97 9.90 3.53
N THR A 371 15.57 11.09 3.56
CA THR A 371 16.71 11.45 2.70
C THR A 371 18.08 11.24 3.36
N ASP A 372 18.11 10.96 4.66
CA ASP A 372 19.33 10.62 5.39
C ASP A 372 19.60 9.11 5.45
N GLN A 373 18.68 8.29 4.92
CA GLN A 373 18.78 6.83 4.88
C GLN A 373 18.98 6.34 3.45
N ARG A 374 20.22 5.96 3.08
CA ARG A 374 20.54 5.52 1.70
C ARG A 374 19.77 4.29 1.19
N PHE A 375 19.15 3.52 2.09
CA PHE A 375 18.35 2.34 1.75
C PHE A 375 16.84 2.65 1.68
N SER A 376 16.44 3.92 1.84
CA SER A 376 15.07 4.36 1.62
C SER A 376 14.73 4.38 0.13
N PHE A 377 13.42 4.38 -0.17
CA PHE A 377 12.92 4.39 -1.54
C PHE A 377 13.17 5.73 -2.28
N MET A 378 13.66 6.76 -1.59
CA MET A 378 14.18 7.97 -2.23
C MET A 378 15.42 7.71 -3.10
N TYR A 379 16.12 6.59 -2.86
CA TYR A 379 17.39 6.26 -3.52
C TYR A 379 17.34 4.95 -4.32
N THR A 380 16.16 4.39 -4.53
CA THR A 380 15.98 3.10 -5.19
C THR A 380 14.83 3.17 -6.21
N ILE A 381 14.57 2.06 -6.92
CA ILE A 381 13.65 2.05 -8.07
C ILE A 381 12.19 1.79 -7.70
N GLU A 382 11.90 1.58 -6.41
CA GLU A 382 10.59 1.22 -5.86
C GLU A 382 9.63 2.42 -5.78
N TRP A 383 9.45 3.14 -6.88
CA TRP A 383 8.61 4.33 -6.97
C TRP A 383 7.11 4.06 -6.84
N GLU A 384 6.69 2.80 -6.90
CA GLU A 384 5.33 2.33 -6.67
C GLU A 384 4.96 2.28 -5.19
N MET A 385 5.95 2.25 -4.29
CA MET A 385 5.73 2.00 -2.87
C MET A 385 4.93 3.10 -2.16
N PRO A 386 5.10 4.41 -2.40
CA PRO A 386 4.35 5.42 -1.66
C PRO A 386 2.82 5.22 -1.75
N TYR A 387 2.20 4.92 -0.60
CA TYR A 387 0.74 4.83 -0.45
C TYR A 387 0.14 6.18 -0.02
N TRP A 388 -1.11 6.41 -0.43
CA TRP A 388 -1.81 7.65 -0.13
C TRP A 388 -1.93 7.89 1.38
N ASN A 389 -1.47 9.05 1.83
CA ASN A 389 -1.54 9.55 3.21
C ASN A 389 -1.11 8.56 4.32
N MET A 390 -0.32 7.54 3.97
CA MET A 390 0.00 6.46 4.90
C MET A 390 0.86 6.97 6.06
N GLY A 391 1.87 7.80 5.81
CA GLY A 391 2.73 8.35 6.87
C GLY A 391 1.96 9.04 8.01
N SER A 392 0.86 9.74 7.70
CA SER A 392 0.03 10.42 8.69
C SER A 392 -1.06 9.53 9.32
N THR A 393 -1.30 8.33 8.79
CA THR A 393 -2.45 7.48 9.18
C THR A 393 -2.04 6.11 9.71
N PHE A 394 -1.12 5.39 9.04
CA PHE A 394 -0.69 4.05 9.42
C PHE A 394 0.80 3.81 9.18
N ASP A 395 1.42 3.04 10.07
CA ASP A 395 2.70 2.39 9.88
C ASP A 395 2.55 0.91 10.28
N TYR A 396 3.64 0.14 10.30
CA TYR A 396 3.60 -1.30 10.59
C TYR A 396 2.96 -1.64 11.93
N ALA A 397 3.21 -0.84 12.98
CA ALA A 397 2.52 -1.02 14.26
C ALA A 397 1.00 -0.83 14.14
N GLU A 398 0.55 0.26 13.50
CA GLU A 398 -0.87 0.55 13.34
C GLU A 398 -1.58 -0.49 12.44
N MET A 399 -0.90 -1.01 11.42
CA MET A 399 -1.41 -2.14 10.62
C MET A 399 -1.55 -3.41 11.48
N ALA A 400 -0.59 -3.70 12.36
CA ALA A 400 -0.69 -4.81 13.30
C ALA A 400 -1.77 -4.60 14.38
N TYR A 401 -2.03 -3.36 14.80
CA TYR A 401 -3.12 -3.03 15.72
C TYR A 401 -4.48 -3.39 15.13
N LEU A 402 -4.69 -3.15 13.83
CA LEU A 402 -5.93 -3.52 13.14
C LEU A 402 -6.18 -5.04 13.09
N MET A 403 -5.18 -5.86 13.44
CA MET A 403 -5.32 -7.32 13.58
C MET A 403 -5.74 -7.79 14.97
N VAL A 404 -5.71 -6.93 16.00
CA VAL A 404 -6.17 -7.27 17.36
C VAL A 404 -7.59 -7.88 17.30
N PRO A 405 -7.86 -9.02 17.99
CA PRO A 405 -7.01 -9.70 18.98
C PRO A 405 -6.21 -10.89 18.39
N ARG A 406 -6.09 -10.99 17.06
CA ARG A 406 -5.46 -12.13 16.39
C ARG A 406 -3.97 -12.19 16.71
N PRO A 407 -3.37 -13.39 16.82
CA PRO A 407 -1.94 -13.49 17.02
C PRO A 407 -1.13 -12.86 15.87
N PHE A 408 -0.05 -12.17 16.22
CA PHE A 408 0.83 -11.52 15.25
C PHE A 408 2.31 -11.72 15.60
N MET A 409 3.11 -12.15 14.64
CA MET A 409 4.54 -12.37 14.83
C MET A 409 5.39 -11.65 13.80
N VAL A 410 6.58 -11.21 14.23
CA VAL A 410 7.65 -10.68 13.37
C VAL A 410 8.84 -11.65 13.37
N GLU A 411 9.42 -11.91 12.20
CA GLU A 411 10.66 -12.70 12.05
C GLU A 411 11.74 -11.80 11.41
N ARG A 412 12.87 -11.63 12.10
CA ARG A 412 13.89 -10.64 11.75
C ARG A 412 15.31 -11.22 11.80
N GLY A 413 15.94 -11.29 10.62
CA GLY A 413 17.38 -11.51 10.50
C GLY A 413 18.16 -10.21 10.74
N HIS A 414 19.16 -10.23 11.63
CA HIS A 414 19.98 -9.05 11.95
C HIS A 414 20.64 -8.40 10.72
N ASN A 415 21.02 -9.21 9.72
CA ASN A 415 21.71 -8.77 8.52
C ASN A 415 20.76 -8.54 7.33
N ASP A 416 19.45 -8.62 7.53
CA ASP A 416 18.48 -8.23 6.50
C ASP A 416 18.49 -6.71 6.28
N ARG A 417 18.91 -6.30 5.08
CA ARG A 417 19.06 -4.89 4.68
C ARG A 417 17.76 -4.23 4.22
N VAL A 418 16.63 -4.93 4.20
CA VAL A 418 15.32 -4.31 3.94
C VAL A 418 15.00 -3.28 5.03
N GLY A 419 15.27 -3.62 6.28
CA GLY A 419 15.09 -2.77 7.45
C GLY A 419 16.28 -2.80 8.42
N ARG A 420 16.13 -2.13 9.56
CA ARG A 420 17.15 -2.10 10.63
C ARG A 420 16.54 -2.62 11.91
N ASP A 421 17.32 -3.34 12.71
CA ASP A 421 16.84 -3.88 13.98
C ASP A 421 16.23 -2.82 14.88
N GLN A 422 16.80 -1.62 14.94
CA GLN A 422 16.26 -0.53 15.75
C GLN A 422 14.87 -0.11 15.30
N TRP A 423 14.62 -0.06 13.99
CA TRP A 423 13.33 0.33 13.42
C TRP A 423 12.30 -0.79 13.57
N VAL A 424 12.71 -2.04 13.33
CA VAL A 424 11.88 -3.23 13.54
C VAL A 424 11.48 -3.33 15.02
N ALA A 425 12.45 -3.22 15.93
CA ALA A 425 12.24 -3.27 17.36
C ALA A 425 11.35 -2.11 17.85
N HIS A 426 11.52 -0.90 17.32
CA HIS A 426 10.67 0.25 17.64
C HIS A 426 9.21 -0.02 17.29
N GLN A 427 8.93 -0.44 16.07
CA GLN A 427 7.56 -0.73 15.64
C GLN A 427 6.98 -1.93 16.39
N TYR A 428 7.78 -2.96 16.65
CA TYR A 428 7.31 -4.13 17.39
C TYR A 428 7.05 -3.81 18.86
N ALA A 429 7.86 -2.94 19.49
CA ALA A 429 7.65 -2.51 20.86
C ALA A 429 6.29 -1.84 21.03
N LYS A 430 5.85 -1.05 20.05
CA LYS A 430 4.49 -0.47 20.00
C LYS A 430 3.40 -1.54 19.95
N VAL A 431 3.55 -2.56 19.09
CA VAL A 431 2.64 -3.73 19.01
C VAL A 431 2.56 -4.46 20.34
N ARG A 432 3.71 -4.85 20.89
CA ARG A 432 3.80 -5.55 22.17
C ARG A 432 3.18 -4.73 23.29
N TRP A 433 3.43 -3.43 23.32
CA TRP A 433 2.87 -2.53 24.31
C TRP A 433 1.34 -2.51 24.24
N LEU A 434 0.74 -2.34 23.06
CA LEU A 434 -0.72 -2.35 22.92
C LEU A 434 -1.31 -3.70 23.34
N TYR A 435 -0.72 -4.82 22.92
CA TYR A 435 -1.20 -6.15 23.30
C TYR A 435 -1.18 -6.34 24.82
N ALA A 436 -0.13 -5.87 25.51
CA ALA A 436 -0.07 -5.88 26.97
C ALA A 436 -1.15 -4.99 27.60
N GLN A 437 -1.38 -3.77 27.07
CA GLN A 437 -2.46 -2.91 27.56
C GLN A 437 -3.83 -3.59 27.44
N LEU A 438 -4.02 -4.44 26.43
CA LEU A 438 -5.27 -5.15 26.19
C LEU A 438 -5.37 -6.53 26.88
N GLY A 439 -4.38 -6.89 27.72
CA GLY A 439 -4.34 -8.20 28.38
C GLY A 439 -4.17 -9.38 27.42
N LEU A 440 -3.57 -9.14 26.25
CA LEU A 440 -3.29 -10.11 25.20
C LEU A 440 -1.82 -10.54 25.21
N ASP A 441 -1.19 -10.52 26.38
CA ASP A 441 0.17 -11.05 26.56
C ASP A 441 0.25 -12.49 26.04
N GLY A 442 1.29 -12.78 25.25
CA GLY A 442 1.48 -14.09 24.61
C GLY A 442 0.72 -14.30 23.30
N LYS A 443 0.01 -13.30 22.77
CA LYS A 443 -0.54 -13.30 21.39
C LYS A 443 0.39 -12.63 20.37
N THR A 444 1.53 -12.09 20.80
CA THR A 444 2.50 -11.50 19.88
C THR A 444 3.93 -11.85 20.25
N GLU A 445 4.76 -12.07 19.23
CA GLU A 445 6.16 -12.47 19.37
C GLU A 445 7.04 -11.80 18.29
N ILE A 446 8.32 -11.60 18.60
CA ILE A 446 9.35 -11.31 17.60
C ILE A 446 10.49 -12.31 17.75
N GLU A 447 10.90 -12.93 16.65
CA GLU A 447 12.12 -13.73 16.60
C GLU A 447 13.24 -12.91 15.94
N PHE A 448 14.29 -12.64 16.69
CA PHE A 448 15.56 -12.16 16.17
C PHE A 448 16.53 -13.31 15.99
N PHE A 449 17.21 -13.37 14.85
CA PHE A 449 18.24 -14.36 14.59
C PHE A 449 19.39 -13.77 13.77
N ASN A 450 20.57 -14.38 13.88
CA ASN A 450 21.74 -13.94 13.14
C ASN A 450 21.71 -14.46 11.68
N GLY A 451 20.76 -13.99 10.90
CA GLY A 451 20.58 -14.30 9.48
C GLY A 451 20.41 -13.05 8.63
N GLY A 452 20.30 -13.27 7.31
CA GLY A 452 20.03 -12.24 6.32
C GLY A 452 18.54 -12.11 6.00
N HIS A 453 18.23 -11.74 4.75
CA HIS A 453 16.87 -11.71 4.22
C HIS A 453 16.39 -13.13 3.88
N THR A 454 15.90 -13.86 4.87
CA THR A 454 15.63 -15.31 4.79
C THR A 454 14.57 -15.74 5.80
N ILE A 455 13.91 -16.86 5.53
CA ILE A 455 13.07 -17.55 6.51
C ILE A 455 13.98 -18.23 7.54
N ASN A 456 13.69 -18.08 8.84
CA ASN A 456 14.33 -18.90 9.87
C ASN A 456 13.52 -20.18 10.12
N GLY A 457 12.20 -20.04 10.30
CA GLY A 457 11.30 -21.20 10.39
C GLY A 457 11.37 -21.94 11.74
N ALA A 458 12.04 -21.40 12.76
CA ALA A 458 12.12 -22.01 14.08
C ALA A 458 11.03 -21.44 15.01
N GLY A 459 11.11 -20.16 15.36
CA GLY A 459 10.08 -19.48 16.17
C GLY A 459 8.74 -19.41 15.46
N THR A 460 8.76 -19.12 14.17
CA THR A 460 7.54 -19.02 13.35
C THR A 460 6.75 -20.32 13.28
N PHE A 461 7.41 -21.48 13.19
CA PHE A 461 6.74 -22.78 13.19
C PHE A 461 6.16 -23.11 14.58
N ARG A 462 6.91 -22.82 15.66
CA ARG A 462 6.38 -22.97 17.04
C ARG A 462 5.15 -22.09 17.26
N PHE A 463 5.19 -20.84 16.80
CA PHE A 463 4.08 -19.90 16.88
C PHE A 463 2.85 -20.41 16.14
N LEU A 464 3.02 -20.98 14.94
CA LEU A 464 1.94 -21.62 14.17
C LEU A 464 1.33 -22.80 14.93
N HIS A 465 2.14 -23.72 15.43
CA HIS A 465 1.67 -24.86 16.23
C HIS A 465 0.86 -24.42 17.46
N GLN A 466 1.38 -23.46 18.21
CA GLN A 466 0.73 -22.93 19.42
C GLN A 466 -0.61 -22.26 19.08
N HIS A 467 -0.64 -21.35 18.11
CA HIS A 467 -1.81 -20.50 17.87
C HIS A 467 -2.85 -21.10 16.92
N LEU A 468 -2.48 -22.11 16.12
CA LEU A 468 -3.41 -22.92 15.33
C LEU A 468 -3.81 -24.21 16.05
N ASN A 469 -3.37 -24.40 17.31
CA ASN A 469 -3.64 -25.59 18.10
C ASN A 469 -3.39 -26.89 17.30
N TRP A 470 -2.19 -26.98 16.74
CA TRP A 470 -1.74 -28.12 15.94
C TRP A 470 -0.53 -28.75 16.63
N PRO A 471 -0.54 -30.05 16.96
CA PRO A 471 0.59 -30.67 17.63
C PRO A 471 1.83 -30.70 16.72
N PRO A 472 3.04 -30.44 17.25
CA PRO A 472 4.28 -30.69 16.51
C PRO A 472 4.39 -32.18 16.19
N ARG A 473 5.01 -32.50 15.05
CA ARG A 473 5.44 -33.87 14.73
C ARG A 473 6.87 -34.05 15.24
N ASP A 474 7.11 -35.18 15.88
CA ASP A 474 8.44 -35.61 16.35
C ASP A 474 9.40 -35.89 15.19
#